data_AF-A0A7J9EK10-F1
#
_entry.id   AF-A0A7J9EK10-F1
#
_cell.length_a   1.000
_cell.length_b   1.000
_cell.length_c   1.000
_cell.angle_alpha   90.00
_cell.angle_beta   90.00
_cell.angle_gamma   90.00
#
_symmetry.space_group_name_H-M   'P 1'
#
loop_
_entity.id
_entity.type
_entity.pdbx_description
1 polymer ?
#
loop_
_entity_poly.entity_id
_entity_poly.type
_entity_poly.pdbx_seq_one_letter_code
_entity_poly.pdbx_strand_id
1 'polypeptide(L)' 'MFLGNVISEEYELEYGRDCLEMHLGAVEPGERALVVDDLIATGGTLCAAMKLLERAGAEVVECACVIELPDLKVCI' A
#
# COMPACT_ATOMS: atom_id res chain seq x y z
N MET A 1 14.59 -2.69 22.19
CA MET A 1 15.26 -3.10 20.94
C MET A 1 14.19 -3.73 20.07
N PHE A 2 13.51 -2.91 19.27
CA PHE A 2 12.32 -3.29 18.51
C PHE A 2 12.77 -3.87 17.16
N LEU A 3 13.00 -5.18 17.09
CA LEU A 3 12.96 -5.90 15.81
C LEU A 3 11.60 -6.58 15.76
N GLY A 4 10.57 -5.78 15.45
CA GLY A 4 9.24 -6.30 15.19
C GLY A 4 9.23 -7.04 13.86
N ASN A 5 8.52 -8.17 13.78
CA ASN A 5 8.35 -8.89 12.53
C ASN A 5 7.56 -8.01 11.53
N VAL A 6 7.81 -8.16 10.23
CA VAL A 6 7.12 -7.45 9.15
C VAL A 6 6.38 -8.42 8.24
N ILE A 7 5.37 -7.92 7.54
CA ILE A 7 4.85 -8.53 6.32
C ILE A 7 5.24 -7.66 5.13
N SER A 8 5.60 -8.32 4.04
CA SER A 8 6.12 -7.65 2.84
C SER A 8 5.22 -7.97 1.63
N GLU A 9 5.13 -7.03 0.69
CA GLU A 9 4.41 -7.15 -0.57
C GLU A 9 5.27 -6.57 -1.70
N GLU A 10 5.62 -7.42 -2.66
CA GLU A 10 6.34 -7.00 -3.87
C GLU A 10 5.37 -6.39 -4.90
N TYR A 11 5.84 -5.39 -5.62
CA TYR A 11 5.11 -4.79 -6.74
C TYR A 11 6.03 -4.50 -7.92
N GLU A 12 5.44 -4.43 -9.11
CA GLU A 12 6.18 -4.27 -10.36
C GLU A 12 6.45 -2.80 -10.67
N LEU A 13 7.66 -2.53 -11.17
CA LEU A 13 8.07 -1.26 -11.74
C LEU A 13 8.26 -1.42 -13.26
N GLU A 14 8.48 -0.31 -13.99
CA GLU A 14 8.86 -0.38 -15.40
C GLU A 14 10.14 -1.21 -15.62
N TYR A 15 11.08 -1.07 -14.70
CA TYR A 15 12.36 -1.78 -14.72
C TYR A 15 12.63 -2.46 -13.38
N GLY A 16 11.91 -3.55 -13.12
CA GLY A 16 12.17 -4.45 -12.00
C GLY A 16 11.00 -4.58 -11.05
N ARG A 17 11.32 -4.83 -9.78
CA ARG A 17 10.37 -4.96 -8.69
C ARG A 17 10.88 -4.20 -7.49
N ASP A 18 9.94 -3.74 -6.68
CA ASP A 18 10.21 -3.16 -5.38
C ASP A 18 9.34 -3.85 -4.33
N CYS A 19 9.59 -3.58 -3.06
CA CYS A 19 8.95 -4.24 -1.94
C CYS A 19 8.52 -3.24 -0.88
N LEU A 20 7.25 -3.32 -0.46
CA LEU A 20 6.72 -2.54 0.65
C LEU A 20 6.55 -3.43 1.88
N GLU A 21 6.91 -2.91 3.06
CA GLU A 21 6.84 -3.66 4.32
C GLU A 21 6.00 -2.92 5.36
N MET A 22 5.24 -3.68 6.16
CA MET A 22 4.44 -3.18 7.27
C MET A 22 4.71 -4.02 8.52
N HIS A 23 4.82 -3.38 9.68
CA HIS A 23 4.95 -4.09 10.96
C HIS A 23 3.75 -5.04 11.19
N LEU A 24 4.04 -6.27 11.61
CA LEU A 24 3.02 -7.20 12.05
C LEU A 24 2.32 -6.67 13.30
N GLY A 25 0.99 -6.56 13.23
CA GLY A 25 0.18 -5.98 14.31
C GLY A 25 0.12 -4.45 14.30
N ALA A 26 0.51 -3.80 13.19
CA ALA A 26 0.30 -2.35 13.02
C ALA A 26 -1.18 -1.94 12.99
N VAL A 27 -2.06 -2.88 12.64
CA VAL A 27 -3.52 -2.74 12.60
C VAL A 27 -4.19 -3.98 13.19
N GLU A 28 -5.41 -3.82 13.68
CA GLU A 28 -6.26 -4.91 14.15
C GLU A 28 -7.30 -5.34 13.08
N PRO A 29 -7.71 -6.62 13.05
CA PRO A 29 -8.74 -7.07 12.12
C PRO A 29 -10.07 -6.30 12.29
N GLY A 30 -10.64 -5.85 11.18
CA GLY A 30 -11.87 -5.06 11.14
C GLY A 30 -11.66 -3.55 11.30
N GLU A 31 -10.43 -3.08 11.54
CA GLU A 31 -10.13 -1.65 11.47
C GLU A 31 -10.30 -1.14 10.04
N ARG A 32 -10.80 0.10 9.93
CA ARG A 32 -11.01 0.77 8.64
C ARG A 32 -9.83 1.66 8.32
N ALA A 33 -9.22 1.47 7.16
CA ALA A 33 -8.03 2.20 6.73
C ALA A 33 -8.32 3.09 5.51
N LEU A 34 -7.71 4.28 5.50
CA LEU A 34 -7.59 5.16 4.34
C LEU A 34 -6.10 5.21 3.98
N VAL A 35 -5.74 4.82 2.77
CA VAL A 35 -4.35 4.92 2.30
C VAL A 35 -4.14 6.27 1.62
N VAL A 36 -3.15 7.03 2.05
CA VAL A 36 -2.89 8.37 1.52
C VAL A 36 -1.44 8.47 1.05
N ASP A 37 -1.24 9.02 -0.15
CA ASP A 37 0.08 9.32 -0.69
C ASP A 37 0.10 10.73 -1.28
N ASP A 38 1.27 11.30 -1.52
CA ASP A 38 1.37 12.64 -2.12
C ASP A 38 1.02 12.62 -3.62
N LEU A 39 1.48 11.62 -4.35
CA LEU A 39 1.32 11.49 -5.79
C LEU A 39 1.00 10.06 -6.20
N ILE A 40 0.02 9.90 -7.09
CA ILE A 40 -0.26 8.66 -7.79
C ILE A 40 0.28 8.69 -9.23
N ALA A 41 1.18 7.74 -9.52
CA ALA A 41 1.68 7.46 -10.86
C ALA A 41 0.97 6.21 -11.43
N THR A 42 1.60 5.03 -11.39
CA THR A 42 0.97 3.78 -11.84
C THR A 42 0.02 3.18 -10.80
N GLY A 43 0.14 3.58 -9.53
CA GLY A 43 -0.65 3.04 -8.40
C GLY A 43 -0.05 1.79 -7.74
N GLY A 44 1.12 1.31 -8.17
CA GLY A 44 1.74 0.10 -7.63
C GLY A 44 1.97 0.13 -6.12
N THR A 45 2.50 1.25 -5.61
CA THR A 45 2.77 1.46 -4.17
C THR A 45 1.50 1.42 -3.33
N LEU A 46 0.44 2.11 -3.77
CA LEU A 46 -0.86 2.11 -3.10
C LEU A 46 -1.48 0.71 -3.11
N CYS A 47 -1.45 0.01 -4.24
CA CYS A 47 -1.93 -1.37 -4.33
C CYS A 47 -1.18 -2.31 -3.37
N ALA A 48 0.14 -2.18 -3.26
CA ALA A 48 0.94 -2.96 -2.31
C ALA A 48 0.54 -2.67 -0.85
N ALA A 49 0.35 -1.39 -0.50
CA ALA A 49 -0.10 -0.98 0.83
C ALA A 49 -1.50 -1.53 1.16
N MET A 50 -2.44 -1.47 0.20
CA MET A 50 -3.78 -2.03 0.37
C MET A 50 -3.73 -3.53 0.69
N LYS A 51 -2.96 -4.30 -0.09
CA LYS A 51 -2.82 -5.74 0.14
C LYS A 51 -2.21 -6.06 1.50
N LEU A 52 -1.25 -5.28 1.98
CA LEU A 52 -0.68 -5.47 3.31
C LEU A 52 -1.73 -5.25 4.41
N LEU A 53 -2.54 -4.19 4.27
CA LEU A 53 -3.64 -3.89 5.21
C LEU A 53 -4.73 -4.97 5.19
N GLU A 54 -5.17 -5.40 4.00
CA GLU A 54 -6.15 -6.47 3.83
C GLU A 54 -5.65 -7.80 4.39
N ARG A 55 -4.37 -8.15 4.14
CA ARG A 55 -3.73 -9.34 4.72
C ARG A 55 -3.61 -9.27 6.24
N ALA A 56 -3.50 -8.07 6.81
CA ALA A 56 -3.54 -7.84 8.25
C ALA A 56 -4.98 -7.84 8.83
N GLY A 57 -6.00 -7.92 7.96
CA GLY A 57 -7.41 -8.01 8.33
C GLY A 57 -8.14 -6.66 8.39
N ALA A 58 -7.50 -5.57 7.98
CA ALA A 58 -8.15 -4.26 7.89
C ALA A 58 -9.03 -4.17 6.64
N GLU A 59 -10.07 -3.33 6.71
CA GLU A 59 -10.91 -2.94 5.58
C GLU A 59 -10.35 -1.65 4.98
N VAL A 60 -9.77 -1.71 3.78
CA VAL A 60 -9.38 -0.49 3.07
C VAL A 60 -10.63 0.15 2.49
N VAL A 61 -10.95 1.35 2.98
CA VAL A 61 -12.14 2.10 2.61
C VAL A 61 -11.92 2.87 1.32
N GLU A 62 -10.74 3.48 1.17
CA GLU A 62 -10.43 4.40 0.08
C GLU A 62 -8.90 4.59 -0.02
N CYS A 63 -8.46 5.07 -1.18
CA CYS A 63 -7.11 5.57 -1.42
C CYS A 63 -7.19 7.01 -1.92
N ALA A 64 -6.35 7.90 -1.39
CA ALA A 64 -6.35 9.32 -1.75
C ALA A 64 -4.95 9.84 -2.07
N CYS A 65 -4.84 10.63 -3.13
CA CYS A 65 -3.61 11.33 -3.49
C CYS A 65 -3.86 12.81 -3.77
N VAL A 66 -2.85 13.64 -3.51
CA VAL A 66 -2.93 15.07 -3.79
C VAL A 66 -2.72 15.35 -5.28
N ILE A 67 -1.82 14.59 -5.92
CA ILE A 67 -1.45 14.77 -7.32
C ILE A 67 -1.69 13.46 -8.08
N GLU A 68 -2.32 13.55 -9.25
CA GLU A 68 -2.47 12.44 -10.20
C GLU A 68 -1.73 12.78 -11.51
N LEU A 69 -1.07 11.77 -12.10
CA LEU A 69 -0.45 11.87 -13.42
C LEU A 69 -1.38 11.25 -14.48
N PRO A 70 -2.25 12.03 -15.15
CA PRO A 70 -3.34 11.50 -15.98
C PRO A 70 -2.87 10.76 -17.24
N ASP A 71 -1.62 10.98 -17.67
CA ASP A 71 -1.04 10.32 -18.83
C ASP A 71 -0.53 8.90 -18.51
N LEU A 72 -0.56 8.48 -17.24
CA LEU A 72 -0.21 7.13 -16.81
C LEU A 72 -1.46 6.31 -16.53
N LYS A 73 -1.42 5.02 -16.89
CA LYS A 73 -2.50 4.09 -16.55
C LYS A 73 -2.43 3.75 -15.06
N VAL A 74 -3.38 4.28 -14.31
CA VAL A 74 -3.60 3.95 -12.90
C VAL A 74 -4.23 2.55 -12.77
N CYS A 75 -3.75 1.73 -11.83
CA CYS A 75 -4.20 0.34 -11.63
C CYS A 75 -5.09 0.09 -10.40
N ILE A 76 -5.47 1.15 -9.68
CA ILE A 76 -6.36 1.12 -8.51
C ILE A 76 -7.73 1.72 -8.82
#